data_AF-A0A4S1WCY7-F1
#
_entry.id   AF-A0A4S1WCY7-F1
#
_cell.length_a   1.000
_cell.length_b   1.000
_cell.length_c   1.000
_cell.angle_alpha   90.00
_cell.angle_beta   90.00
_cell.angle_gamma   90.00
#
_symmetry.space_group_name_H-M   'P 1'
#
loop_
_entity.id
_entity.type
_entity.pdbx_description
1 polymer ?
#
loop_
_entity_poly.entity_id
_entity_poly.type
_entity_poly.pdbx_seq_one_letter_code
_entity_poly.pdbx_strand_id
1 'polypeptide(L)'
;MSDDILNDLVSALKGELGAGYSAISGIVENQGKLLAKQAEHIAKSRISGSLRDDDDLYHFYLQSLQDNTVATAKAVVMLSALTIEKAWNAIAGVLWGGIRTILGGAGVPGNLLPETPPIHL
;
A
#
# COMPACT_ATOMS: atom_id res chain seq x y z
N MET A 1 28.75 -13.46 -7.54
CA MET A 1 27.77 -13.09 -8.59
C MET A 1 26.36 -13.64 -8.31
N SER A 2 26.15 -14.96 -8.15
CA SER A 2 24.81 -15.47 -7.77
C SER A 2 24.37 -15.00 -6.37
N ASP A 3 25.30 -15.00 -5.42
CA ASP A 3 25.03 -14.52 -4.06
C ASP A 3 24.77 -13.01 -4.02
N ASP A 4 25.40 -12.24 -4.92
CA ASP A 4 25.18 -10.80 -5.06
C ASP A 4 23.77 -10.52 -5.60
N ILE A 5 23.32 -11.26 -6.63
CA ILE A 5 21.96 -11.15 -7.18
C ILE A 5 20.91 -11.50 -6.12
N LEU A 6 21.13 -12.55 -5.33
CA LEU A 6 20.21 -12.93 -4.27
C LEU A 6 20.12 -11.84 -3.18
N ASN A 7 21.26 -11.30 -2.74
CA ASN A 7 21.30 -10.22 -1.75
C ASN A 7 20.61 -8.96 -2.26
N ASP A 8 20.85 -8.58 -3.52
CA ASP A 8 20.22 -7.43 -4.15
C ASP A 8 18.69 -7.62 -4.27
N LEU A 9 18.24 -8.84 -4.60
CA LEU A 9 16.83 -9.18 -4.68
C LEU A 9 16.15 -9.04 -3.31
N VAL A 10 16.76 -9.61 -2.27
CA VAL A 10 16.23 -9.52 -0.91
C VAL A 10 16.20 -8.07 -0.43
N SER A 11 17.24 -7.29 -0.75
CA SER A 11 17.33 -5.87 -0.40
C SER A 11 16.22 -5.06 -1.08
N ALA A 12 16.05 -5.23 -2.39
CA ALA A 12 15.02 -4.56 -3.18
C ALA A 12 13.61 -4.90 -2.68
N LEU A 13 13.33 -6.19 -2.42
CA LEU A 13 12.05 -6.64 -1.90
C LEU A 13 11.75 -6.03 -0.51
N LYS A 14 12.73 -6.07 0.40
CA LYS A 14 12.57 -5.47 1.75
C LYS A 14 12.32 -3.97 1.68
N GLY A 15 13.01 -3.27 0.76
CA GLY A 15 12.83 -1.84 0.55
C GLY A 15 11.39 -1.49 0.18
N GLU A 16 10.86 -2.12 -0.87
CA GLU A 16 9.50 -1.82 -1.34
C GLU A 16 8.41 -2.25 -0.36
N LEU A 17 8.53 -3.44 0.25
CA LEU A 17 7.57 -3.90 1.25
C LEU A 17 7.59 -3.04 2.52
N GLY A 18 8.77 -2.60 2.96
CA GLY A 18 8.91 -1.72 4.13
C GLY A 18 8.31 -0.33 3.88
N ALA A 19 8.54 0.23 2.70
CA ALA A 19 7.94 1.50 2.28
C ALA A 19 6.41 1.38 2.18
N GLY A 20 5.91 0.31 1.58
CA GLY A 20 4.48 0.03 1.46
C GLY A 20 3.80 -0.15 2.82
N TYR A 21 4.40 -0.94 3.72
CA TYR A 21 3.92 -1.10 5.09
C TYR A 21 3.81 0.24 5.81
N SER A 22 4.85 1.08 5.71
CA SER A 22 4.88 2.41 6.36
C SER A 22 3.77 3.33 5.83
N ALA A 23 3.49 3.28 4.52
CA ALA A 23 2.40 4.06 3.94
C ALA A 23 1.03 3.58 4.42
N ILE A 24 0.80 2.26 4.43
CA ILE A 24 -0.44 1.65 4.89
C ILE A 24 -0.67 1.93 6.37
N SER A 25 0.34 1.70 7.23
CA SER A 25 0.24 1.92 8.66
C SER A 25 -0.05 3.40 8.97
N GLY A 26 0.61 4.33 8.29
CA GLY A 26 0.36 5.76 8.43
C GLY A 26 -1.09 6.14 8.12
N ILE A 27 -1.70 5.58 7.07
CA ILE A 27 -3.12 5.82 6.78
C ILE A 27 -4.01 5.22 7.86
N VAL A 28 -3.79 3.96 8.24
CA VAL A 28 -4.63 3.27 9.23
C VAL A 28 -4.58 3.97 10.58
N GLU A 29 -3.40 4.39 11.03
CA GLU A 29 -3.25 5.12 12.29
C GLU A 29 -3.93 6.48 12.26
N ASN A 30 -3.75 7.25 11.18
CA ASN A 30 -4.32 8.60 11.08
C ASN A 30 -5.84 8.56 10.92
N GLN A 31 -6.35 7.76 9.99
CA GLN A 31 -7.79 7.63 9.76
C GLN A 31 -8.47 6.90 10.91
N GLY A 32 -7.87 5.85 11.46
CA GLY A 32 -8.39 5.11 12.60
C GLY A 32 -8.57 6.00 13.84
N LYS A 33 -7.62 6.90 14.13
CA LYS A 33 -7.76 7.89 15.22
C LYS A 33 -8.94 8.83 14.99
N LEU A 34 -9.16 9.30 13.75
CA LEU A 34 -10.29 10.17 13.43
C LEU A 34 -11.63 9.45 13.51
N LEU A 35 -11.71 8.23 12.97
CA LEU A 35 -12.89 7.37 13.04
C LEU A 35 -13.26 7.05 14.50
N ALA A 36 -12.27 6.74 15.34
CA ALA A 36 -12.50 6.49 16.76
C ALA A 36 -13.07 7.73 17.47
N LYS A 37 -12.53 8.92 17.20
CA LYS A 37 -13.06 10.19 17.73
C LYS A 37 -14.47 10.49 17.23
N GLN A 38 -14.75 10.22 15.95
CA GLN A 38 -16.08 10.39 15.38
C GLN A 38 -17.08 9.46 16.06
N ALA A 39 -16.74 8.18 16.24
CA ALA A 39 -17.57 7.20 16.93
C ALA A 39 -17.85 7.61 18.39
N GLU A 40 -16.82 8.03 19.12
CA GLU A 40 -16.96 8.54 20.49
C GLU A 40 -17.89 9.75 20.55
N HIS A 41 -17.72 10.70 19.63
CA HIS A 41 -18.53 11.91 19.55
C HIS A 41 -20.01 11.60 19.27
N ILE A 42 -20.28 10.70 18.32
CA ILE A 42 -21.64 10.24 18.00
C ILE A 42 -22.29 9.62 19.23
N ALA A 43 -21.58 8.71 19.91
CA ALA A 43 -22.10 8.02 21.09
C ALA A 43 -22.43 9.01 22.22
N LYS A 44 -21.51 9.93 22.54
CA LYS A 44 -21.74 10.95 23.58
C LYS A 44 -22.91 11.87 23.22
N SER A 45 -22.98 12.32 21.97
CA SER A 45 -24.03 13.22 21.51
C SER A 45 -25.40 12.54 21.48
N ARG A 46 -25.46 11.21 21.29
CA ARG A 46 -26.71 10.44 21.40
C ARG A 46 -27.20 10.28 22.84
N ILE A 47 -26.29 10.23 23.82
CA ILE A 47 -26.69 10.09 25.24
C ILE A 47 -27.26 11.40 25.79
N SER A 48 -26.57 12.52 25.55
CA SER A 48 -26.85 13.77 26.24
C SER A 48 -26.66 15.04 25.40
N GLY A 49 -26.40 14.90 24.10
CA GLY A 49 -26.13 16.03 23.21
C GLY A 49 -27.20 16.25 22.13
N SER A 50 -26.77 16.87 21.03
CA SER A 50 -27.64 17.25 19.92
C SER A 50 -28.29 16.08 19.18
N LEU A 51 -27.82 14.84 19.38
CA LEU A 51 -28.37 13.65 18.72
C LEU A 51 -29.36 12.88 19.60
N ARG A 52 -29.62 13.33 20.84
CA ARG A 52 -30.39 12.57 21.84
C ARG A 52 -31.79 12.19 21.35
N ASP A 53 -32.50 13.15 20.78
CA ASP A 53 -33.88 13.02 20.33
C ASP A 53 -34.02 13.28 18.82
N ASP A 54 -32.90 13.30 18.08
CA ASP A 54 -32.85 13.51 16.63
C ASP A 54 -32.31 12.24 15.95
N ASP A 55 -33.23 11.32 15.64
CA ASP A 55 -32.91 10.01 15.06
C ASP A 55 -32.35 10.13 13.64
N ASP A 56 -32.90 11.04 12.83
CA ASP A 56 -32.47 11.25 11.45
C ASP A 56 -31.03 11.74 11.41
N LEU A 57 -30.69 12.73 12.24
CA LEU A 57 -29.33 13.24 12.33
C LEU A 57 -28.37 12.19 12.91
N TYR A 58 -28.80 11.41 13.89
CA TYR A 58 -28.02 10.29 14.42
C TYR A 58 -27.69 9.26 13.33
N HIS A 59 -28.69 8.83 12.55
CA HIS A 59 -28.48 7.90 11.44
C HIS A 59 -27.59 8.47 10.34
N PHE A 60 -27.72 9.76 10.02
CA PHE A 60 -26.83 10.45 9.09
C PHE A 60 -25.36 10.35 9.53
N TYR A 61 -25.07 10.62 10.81
CA TYR A 61 -23.71 10.53 11.31
C TYR A 61 -23.17 9.09 11.36
N LEU A 62 -24.02 8.10 11.67
CA LEU A 62 -23.63 6.69 11.60
C LEU A 62 -23.29 6.26 10.17
N GLN A 63 -24.10 6.68 9.18
CA GLN A 63 -23.82 6.40 7.79
C GLN A 63 -22.50 7.05 7.36
N SER A 64 -22.27 8.31 7.76
CA SER A 64 -21.00 8.99 7.48
C SER A 64 -19.79 8.25 8.08
N LEU A 65 -19.90 7.76 9.32
CA LEU A 65 -18.85 6.95 9.96
C LEU A 65 -18.59 5.65 9.17
N GLN A 66 -19.64 4.97 8.71
CA GLN A 66 -19.54 3.78 7.89
C GLN A 66 -18.84 4.08 6.56
N ASP A 67 -19.25 5.14 5.86
CA ASP A 67 -18.69 5.52 4.56
C ASP A 67 -17.19 5.86 4.69
N ASN A 68 -16.80 6.59 5.73
CA ASN A 68 -15.40 6.91 6.02
C ASN A 68 -14.58 5.65 6.35
N THR A 69 -15.18 4.70 7.06
CA THR A 69 -14.54 3.41 7.37
C THR A 69 -14.32 2.60 6.09
N VAL A 70 -15.32 2.52 5.21
CA VAL A 70 -15.22 1.85 3.91
C VAL A 70 -14.16 2.53 3.03
N ALA A 71 -14.12 3.85 2.99
CA ALA A 71 -13.12 4.60 2.23
C ALA A 71 -11.69 4.30 2.73
N THR A 72 -11.50 4.23 4.06
CA THR A 72 -10.22 3.86 4.66
C THR A 72 -9.80 2.44 4.26
N ALA A 73 -10.72 1.48 4.31
CA ALA A 73 -10.44 0.11 3.88
C ALA A 73 -10.07 0.02 2.39
N LYS A 74 -10.77 0.78 1.53
CA LYS A 74 -10.43 0.86 0.10
C LYS A 74 -9.04 1.43 -0.13
N ALA A 75 -8.64 2.46 0.61
CA ALA A 75 -7.29 3.02 0.53
C ALA A 75 -6.22 1.99 0.91
N VAL A 76 -6.46 1.17 1.95
CA VAL A 76 -5.56 0.08 2.33
C VAL A 76 -5.41 -0.96 1.22
N VAL A 77 -6.51 -1.34 0.56
CA VAL A 77 -6.48 -2.30 -0.56
C VAL A 77 -5.67 -1.75 -1.73
N MET A 78 -5.93 -0.50 -2.14
CA MET A 78 -5.19 0.13 -3.24
C MET A 78 -3.70 0.25 -2.96
N LEU A 79 -3.33 0.67 -1.74
CA LEU A 79 -1.92 0.76 -1.34
C LEU A 79 -1.25 -0.62 -1.25
N SER A 80 -1.97 -1.64 -0.81
CA SER A 80 -1.47 -3.02 -0.80
C SER A 80 -1.16 -3.50 -2.21
N ALA A 81 -2.08 -3.30 -3.16
CA ALA A 81 -1.86 -3.67 -4.56
C ALA A 81 -0.65 -2.93 -5.17
N LEU A 82 -0.56 -1.60 -4.94
CA LEU A 82 0.57 -0.79 -5.40
C LEU A 82 1.90 -1.24 -4.78
N THR A 83 1.89 -1.63 -3.50
CA THR A 83 3.08 -2.15 -2.82
C THR A 83 3.56 -3.45 -3.45
N ILE A 84 2.64 -4.36 -3.77
CA ILE A 84 2.95 -5.63 -4.42
C ILE A 84 3.49 -5.38 -5.83
N GLU A 85 2.87 -4.48 -6.60
CA GLU A 85 3.36 -4.10 -7.94
C GLU A 85 4.79 -3.56 -7.89
N LYS A 86 5.08 -2.63 -6.97
CA LYS A 86 6.42 -2.07 -6.80
C LYS A 86 7.45 -3.13 -6.39
N ALA A 87 7.08 -3.99 -5.43
CA ALA A 87 7.94 -5.09 -5.00
C ALA A 87 8.28 -6.05 -6.15
N TRP A 88 7.30 -6.40 -6.99
CA TRP A 88 7.54 -7.18 -8.20
C TRP A 88 8.49 -6.46 -9.15
N ASN A 89 8.19 -5.21 -9.49
CA ASN A 89 8.98 -4.43 -10.45
C ASN A 89 10.43 -4.28 -9.97
N ALA A 90 10.66 -4.15 -8.66
CA ALA A 90 12.00 -4.12 -8.08
C ALA A 90 12.73 -5.47 -8.21
N ILE A 91 12.06 -6.60 -7.92
CA ILE A 91 12.63 -7.94 -8.12
C ILE A 91 12.98 -8.18 -9.59
N ALA A 92 12.04 -7.89 -10.50
CA ALA A 92 12.25 -8.04 -11.94
C ALA A 92 13.39 -7.15 -12.42
N GLY A 93 13.51 -5.94 -11.88
CA GLY A 93 14.62 -5.02 -12.14
C GLY A 93 15.98 -5.64 -11.81
N VAL A 94 16.12 -6.24 -10.62
CA VAL A 94 17.36 -6.90 -10.18
C VAL A 94 17.68 -8.10 -11.06
N LEU A 95 16.73 -9.02 -11.28
CA LEU A 95 16.98 -10.25 -12.02
C LEU A 95 17.36 -9.99 -13.48
N TRP A 96 16.56 -9.20 -14.19
CA TRP A 96 16.84 -8.87 -15.59
C TRP A 96 18.04 -7.96 -15.74
N GLY A 97 18.30 -7.07 -14.77
CA GLY A 97 19.54 -6.31 -14.68
C GLY A 97 20.76 -7.21 -14.59
N GLY A 98 20.72 -8.20 -13.70
CA GLY A 98 21.77 -9.21 -13.56
C GLY A 98 22.01 -9.98 -14.86
N ILE A 99 20.95 -10.47 -15.52
CA ILE A 99 21.06 -11.15 -16.82
C ILE A 99 21.73 -10.26 -17.86
N ARG A 100 21.32 -8.98 -17.97
CA ARG A 100 21.92 -8.03 -18.92
C ARG A 100 23.40 -7.80 -18.63
N THR A 101 23.80 -7.67 -17.38
CA THR A 101 25.20 -7.52 -16.98
C THR A 101 26.04 -8.73 -17.41
N ILE A 102 25.53 -9.94 -17.20
CA ILE A 102 26.22 -11.19 -17.58
C ILE A 102 26.37 -11.29 -19.11
N LEU A 103 25.28 -11.08 -19.85
CA LEU A 103 25.28 -11.17 -21.31
C LEU A 103 26.14 -10.07 -21.95
N GLY A 104 26.06 -8.84 -21.44
CA GLY A 104 26.89 -7.73 -21.89
C GLY A 104 28.38 -7.99 -21.65
N GLY A 105 28.74 -8.55 -20.49
CA GLY A 105 30.12 -8.98 -20.19
C GLY A 105 30.63 -10.09 -21.11
N ALA A 106 29.74 -10.91 -21.67
CA ALA A 106 30.06 -11.94 -22.66
C ALA A 106 30.09 -11.43 -24.12
N GLY A 107 29.84 -10.14 -24.35
CA GLY A 107 29.87 -9.52 -25.68
C GLY A 107 28.58 -9.67 -26.50
N VAL A 108 27.47 -10.03 -25.86
CA VAL A 108 26.16 -10.09 -26.53
C VAL A 108 25.74 -8.67 -26.98
N PRO A 109 25.36 -8.48 -28.26
CA PRO A 109 24.86 -7.19 -28.76
C PRO A 109 23.67 -6.66 -27.96
N GLY A 110 23.64 -5.35 -27.72
CA GLY A 110 22.62 -4.69 -26.90
C GLY A 110 21.18 -4.92 -27.34
N ASN A 111 20.94 -5.06 -28.64
CA ASN A 111 19.62 -5.33 -29.23
C ASN A 111 19.10 -6.77 -28.96
N LEU A 112 19.93 -7.65 -28.41
CA LEU A 112 19.56 -9.00 -28.00
C LEU A 112 19.41 -9.14 -26.47
N LEU A 113 19.64 -8.07 -25.72
CA LEU A 113 19.52 -8.07 -24.27
C LEU A 113 18.04 -8.02 -23.85
N PRO A 114 17.64 -8.79 -22.82
CA PRO A 114 16.24 -8.86 -22.42
C PRO A 114 15.79 -7.61 -21.68
N GLU A 115 14.56 -7.17 -21.98
CA GLU A 115 13.87 -6.12 -21.24
C GLU A 115 13.25 -6.66 -19.94
N THR A 116 13.17 -5.81 -18.92
CA THR A 116 12.51 -6.16 -17.66
C THR A 116 10.99 -6.15 -17.87
N PRO A 117 10.26 -7.26 -17.59
CA PRO A 117 8.82 -7.29 -17.75
C PRO A 117 8.13 -6.53 -16.60
N PRO A 118 7.33 -5.50 -16.88
CA PRO A 118 6.54 -4.84 -15.85
C PRO A 118 5.32 -5.70 -15.47
N ILE A 119 4.83 -5.53 -14.24
CA ILE A 119 3.44 -5.88 -13.90
C ILE A 119 2.66 -4.60 -13.60
N HIS A 120 1.38 -4.61 -13.96
CA HIS A 120 0.41 -3.58 -13.60
C HIS A 120 -0.79 -4.29 -12.98
N LEU A 121 -1.05 -4.05 -11.70
CA LEU A 121 -2.10 -4.72 -10.92
C LEU A 121 -3.38 -3.87 -10.81
#